data_AF-A0A2S5ZBC9-F1
#
_entry.id   AF-A0A2S5ZBC9-F1
#
_cell.length_a   1.000
_cell.length_b   1.000
_cell.length_c   1.000
_cell.angle_alpha   90.00
_cell.angle_beta   90.00
_cell.angle_gamma   90.00
#
_symmetry.space_group_name_H-M   'P 1'
#
loop_
_entity.id
_entity.type
_entity.pdbx_description
1 polymer ?
#
loop_
_entity_poly.entity_id
_entity_poly.type
_entity_poly.pdbx_seq_one_letter_code
_entity_poly.pdbx_strand_id
1 'polypeptide(L)'
;MSLTRQPNIICRWEPTELASTILSPSSRQVIRSWISFNEFLDEHHDPVMLLMDNHATNSFRNLVQVTNPDFAPTVVLNELLRKGVVEPLDSGYLMLRRSVYAPSQPRLPGDSRVDQVFESEDEIPRRRFNDAV
;
A
#
# COMPACT_ATOMS: atom_id res chain seq x y z
N MET A 1 12.15 -21.79 34.31
CA MET A 1 12.48 -20.76 33.31
C MET A 1 12.10 -21.32 31.94
N SER A 2 10.82 -21.22 31.58
CA SER A 2 10.30 -21.79 30.34
C SER A 2 9.93 -20.62 29.43
N LEU A 3 10.81 -20.29 28.49
CA LEU A 3 10.43 -19.43 27.35
C LEU A 3 9.49 -20.28 26.50
N THR A 4 8.19 -20.15 26.76
CA THR A 4 7.15 -20.63 25.86
C THR A 4 7.45 -20.04 24.48
N ARG A 5 7.82 -20.90 23.54
CA ARG A 5 7.89 -20.55 22.12
C ARG A 5 6.51 -20.00 21.75
N GLN A 6 6.40 -18.67 21.68
CA GLN A 6 5.27 -18.03 21.03
C GLN A 6 5.17 -18.66 19.63
N PRO A 7 3.98 -19.11 19.19
CA PRO A 7 3.74 -19.37 17.78
C PRO A 7 3.72 -18.00 17.07
N ASN A 8 4.91 -17.44 16.89
CA ASN A 8 5.19 -16.24 16.13
C ASN A 8 5.26 -16.62 14.64
N ILE A 9 4.72 -15.92 13.65
CA ILE A 9 3.90 -14.72 13.48
C ILE A 9 3.32 -14.96 12.08
N ILE A 10 2.03 -14.72 11.84
CA ILE A 10 1.53 -14.68 10.46
C ILE A 10 2.27 -13.51 9.78
N CYS A 11 3.30 -13.80 8.98
CA CYS A 11 3.99 -12.79 8.18
C CYS A 11 3.07 -12.41 7.02
N ARG A 12 2.11 -11.54 7.27
CA ARG A 12 1.37 -10.87 6.19
C ARG A 12 2.31 -9.83 5.58
N TRP A 13 2.24 -9.61 4.29
CA TRP A 13 2.97 -8.50 3.70
C TRP A 13 2.23 -7.19 3.97
N GLU A 14 2.98 -6.13 4.23
CA GLU A 14 2.45 -4.78 4.27
C GLU A 14 3.25 -3.86 3.32
N PRO A 15 2.60 -2.87 2.69
CA PRO A 15 3.33 -1.86 1.95
C PRO A 15 4.24 -1.09 2.90
N THR A 16 5.46 -0.81 2.47
CA THR A 16 6.40 0.03 3.21
C THR A 16 5.88 1.47 3.36
N GLU A 17 6.45 2.22 4.32
CA GLU A 17 6.20 3.66 4.43
C GLU A 17 6.56 4.38 3.12
N LEU A 18 7.65 3.98 2.45
CA LEU A 18 8.04 4.53 1.15
C LEU A 18 6.93 4.37 0.11
N ALA A 19 6.39 3.16 -0.05
CA ALA A 19 5.26 2.92 -0.95
C ALA A 19 4.03 3.74 -0.54
N SER A 20 3.83 3.92 0.77
CA SER A 20 2.72 4.72 1.29
C SER A 20 2.87 6.21 0.99
N THR A 21 4.09 6.76 0.93
CA THR A 21 4.33 8.18 0.66
C THR A 21 4.32 8.51 -0.83
N ILE A 22 4.87 7.64 -1.68
CA ILE A 22 5.11 7.99 -3.10
C ILE A 22 3.94 7.64 -4.03
N LEU A 23 3.02 6.79 -3.59
CA LEU A 23 1.91 6.27 -4.38
C LEU A 23 0.59 6.96 -4.06
N SER A 24 -0.23 7.13 -5.09
CA SER A 24 -1.62 7.53 -4.99
C SER A 24 -2.44 6.51 -4.16
N PRO A 25 -3.58 6.94 -3.58
CA PRO A 25 -4.47 6.03 -2.84
C PRO A 25 -4.86 4.78 -3.64
N SER A 26 -5.19 4.94 -4.93
CA SER A 26 -5.56 3.83 -5.81
C SER A 26 -4.42 2.85 -6.01
N SER A 27 -3.21 3.35 -6.32
CA SER A 27 -2.04 2.49 -6.49
C SER A 27 -1.64 1.77 -5.20
N ARG A 28 -1.75 2.43 -4.03
CA ARG A 28 -1.53 1.76 -2.73
C ARG A 28 -2.52 0.62 -2.50
N GLN A 29 -3.78 0.80 -2.88
CA GLN A 29 -4.79 -0.23 -2.73
C GLN A 29 -4.47 -1.43 -3.64
N VAL A 30 -4.04 -1.19 -4.88
CA VAL A 30 -3.62 -2.24 -5.82
C VAL A 30 -2.41 -3.01 -5.27
N ILE A 31 -1.39 -2.32 -4.73
CA ILE A 31 -0.25 -2.99 -4.09
C ILE A 31 -0.69 -3.83 -2.90
N ARG A 32 -1.59 -3.32 -2.05
CA ARG A 32 -2.14 -4.10 -0.92
C ARG A 32 -2.83 -5.37 -1.39
N SER A 33 -3.65 -5.29 -2.44
CA SER A 33 -4.32 -6.48 -3.00
C SER A 33 -3.31 -7.48 -3.56
N TRP A 34 -2.29 -7.01 -4.28
CA TRP A 34 -1.25 -7.89 -4.84
C TRP A 34 -0.53 -8.70 -3.76
N ILE A 35 -0.19 -8.07 -2.63
CA ILE A 35 0.57 -8.73 -1.57
C ILE A 35 -0.32 -9.44 -0.53
N SER A 36 -1.65 -9.40 -0.67
CA SER A 36 -2.59 -9.96 0.32
C SER A 36 -3.52 -11.03 -0.23
N PHE A 37 -3.87 -11.00 -1.52
CA PHE A 37 -4.81 -11.95 -2.11
C PHE A 37 -4.07 -13.17 -2.63
N ASN A 38 -4.49 -14.35 -2.18
CA ASN A 38 -3.83 -15.62 -2.49
C ASN A 38 -3.71 -15.91 -4.00
N GLU A 39 -4.61 -15.36 -4.83
CA GLU A 39 -4.54 -15.50 -6.30
C GLU A 39 -3.33 -14.80 -6.94
N PHE A 40 -2.72 -13.86 -6.21
CA PHE A 40 -1.54 -13.11 -6.62
C PHE A 40 -0.29 -13.46 -5.79
N LEU A 41 -0.36 -14.55 -5.01
CA LEU A 41 0.76 -15.07 -4.23
C LEU A 41 1.15 -16.46 -4.74
N ASP A 42 2.45 -16.77 -4.64
CA ASP A 42 2.97 -18.09 -4.98
C ASP A 42 2.85 -19.07 -3.80
N GLU A 43 3.39 -20.28 -3.98
CA GLU A 43 3.46 -21.32 -2.95
C GLU A 43 4.25 -20.90 -1.70
N HIS A 44 5.14 -19.92 -1.82
CA HIS A 44 5.92 -19.35 -0.73
C HIS A 44 5.26 -18.13 -0.08
N HIS A 45 4.03 -17.79 -0.51
CA HIS A 45 3.32 -16.57 -0.14
C HIS A 45 4.03 -15.28 -0.58
N ASP A 46 4.91 -15.35 -1.58
CA ASP A 46 5.53 -14.18 -2.21
C ASP A 46 4.66 -13.66 -3.37
N PRO A 47 4.66 -12.36 -3.68
CA PRO A 47 3.90 -11.80 -4.79
C PRO A 47 4.34 -12.38 -6.14
N VAL A 48 3.39 -12.94 -6.91
CA VAL A 48 3.67 -13.50 -8.23
C VAL A 48 3.97 -12.40 -9.25
N MET A 49 4.70 -12.78 -10.29
CA MET A 49 4.85 -11.94 -11.48
C MET A 49 3.54 -11.92 -12.28
N LEU A 50 3.13 -10.75 -12.73
CA LEU A 50 1.89 -10.56 -13.49
C LEU A 50 2.20 -10.25 -14.95
N LEU A 51 1.38 -10.76 -15.86
CA LEU A 51 1.52 -10.39 -17.27
C LEU A 51 1.15 -8.92 -17.48
N MET A 52 1.92 -8.21 -18.32
CA MET A 52 1.54 -6.88 -18.82
C MET A 52 0.34 -6.95 -19.76
N ASP A 53 0.11 -8.11 -20.39
CA ASP A 53 -1.00 -8.31 -21.32
C ASP A 53 -2.37 -8.31 -20.61
N ASN A 54 -3.34 -7.63 -21.20
CA ASN A 54 -4.65 -7.30 -20.63
C ASN A 54 -5.71 -8.41 -20.75
N HIS A 55 -5.35 -9.57 -21.31
CA HIS A 55 -6.31 -10.65 -21.60
C HIS A 55 -6.11 -11.91 -20.76
N ALA A 56 -5.02 -12.02 -20.00
CA ALA A 56 -4.73 -13.18 -19.16
C ALA A 56 -5.35 -13.06 -17.77
N THR A 57 -5.69 -14.19 -17.15
CA THR A 57 -6.23 -14.26 -15.78
C THR A 57 -5.19 -13.81 -14.73
N ASN A 58 -3.91 -14.07 -14.97
CA ASN A 58 -2.79 -13.62 -14.14
C ASN A 58 -2.18 -12.30 -14.66
N SER A 59 -3.02 -11.40 -15.16
CA SER A 59 -2.59 -10.08 -15.66
C SER A 59 -2.65 -8.99 -14.60
N PHE A 60 -1.88 -7.93 -14.82
CA PHE A 60 -1.98 -6.71 -14.02
C PHE A 60 -3.38 -6.08 -14.10
N ARG A 61 -4.05 -6.18 -15.25
CA ARG A 61 -5.43 -5.71 -15.40
C ARG A 61 -6.38 -6.46 -14.48
N ASN A 62 -6.27 -7.79 -14.40
CA ASN A 62 -7.10 -8.58 -13.51
C ASN A 62 -6.88 -8.16 -12.05
N LEU A 63 -5.64 -7.96 -11.61
CA LEU A 63 -5.33 -7.42 -10.28
C LEU A 63 -6.04 -6.10 -10.01
N VAL A 64 -5.97 -5.14 -10.95
CA VAL A 64 -6.61 -3.84 -10.78
C VAL A 64 -8.14 -4.00 -10.70
N GLN A 65 -8.73 -4.84 -11.55
CA GLN A 65 -10.18 -5.10 -11.56
C GLN A 65 -10.68 -5.76 -10.26
N VAL A 66 -9.96 -6.76 -9.75
CA VAL A 66 -10.27 -7.42 -8.48
C VAL A 66 -10.09 -6.46 -7.31
N THR A 67 -9.12 -5.54 -7.39
CA THR A 67 -8.92 -4.49 -6.37
C THR A 67 -10.07 -3.49 -6.34
N ASN A 68 -10.38 -2.90 -7.50
CA ASN A 68 -11.48 -1.96 -7.69
C ASN A 68 -11.75 -1.80 -9.20
N PRO A 69 -12.96 -2.14 -9.70
CA PRO A 69 -13.28 -2.04 -11.12
C PRO A 69 -13.30 -0.62 -11.68
N ASP A 70 -13.39 0.41 -10.83
CA ASP A 70 -13.38 1.82 -11.24
C ASP A 70 -11.97 2.35 -11.55
N PHE A 71 -10.92 1.61 -11.18
CA PHE A 71 -9.55 2.02 -11.45
C PHE A 71 -9.15 1.76 -12.90
N ALA A 72 -8.56 2.76 -13.53
CA ALA A 72 -7.99 2.62 -14.88
C ALA A 72 -6.62 1.89 -14.82
N PRO A 73 -6.51 0.64 -15.31
CA PRO A 73 -5.28 -0.16 -15.16
C PRO A 73 -4.04 0.52 -15.74
N THR A 74 -4.18 1.17 -16.89
CA THR A 74 -3.09 1.90 -17.54
C THR A 74 -2.58 3.07 -16.70
N VAL A 75 -3.46 3.77 -15.97
CA VAL A 75 -3.08 4.90 -15.11
C VAL A 75 -2.29 4.40 -13.92
N VAL A 76 -2.77 3.35 -13.25
CA VAL A 76 -2.08 2.70 -12.13
C VAL A 76 -0.72 2.17 -12.59
N LEU A 77 -0.67 1.42 -13.70
CA LEU A 77 0.59 0.86 -14.21
C LEU A 77 1.62 1.93 -14.52
N ASN A 78 1.22 3.01 -15.20
CA ASN A 78 2.11 4.12 -15.53
C ASN A 78 2.67 4.82 -14.29
N GLU A 79 1.88 4.92 -13.22
CA GLU A 79 2.35 5.43 -11.94
C GLU A 79 3.39 4.48 -11.33
N LEU A 80 3.08 3.19 -11.22
CA LEU A 80 3.97 2.20 -10.62
C LEU A 80 5.32 2.12 -11.34
N LEU A 81 5.33 2.16 -12.68
CA LEU A 81 6.54 2.18 -13.49
C LEU A 81 7.36 3.47 -13.25
N ARG A 82 6.69 4.63 -13.31
CA ARG A 82 7.35 5.94 -13.11
C ARG A 82 7.94 6.09 -11.71
N LYS A 83 7.31 5.47 -10.71
CA LYS A 83 7.77 5.47 -9.31
C LYS A 83 8.76 4.34 -9.00
N GLY A 84 9.06 3.47 -9.97
CA GLY A 84 9.99 2.35 -9.78
C GLY A 84 9.50 1.33 -8.75
N VAL A 85 8.19 1.15 -8.63
CA VAL A 85 7.57 0.16 -7.73
C VAL A 85 7.47 -1.22 -8.38
N VAL A 86 7.29 -1.23 -9.71
CA VAL A 86 7.31 -2.44 -10.52
C VAL A 86 8.41 -2.36 -11.56
N GLU A 87 8.92 -3.52 -11.93
CA GLU A 87 9.95 -3.69 -12.95
C GLU A 87 9.37 -4.52 -14.10
N PRO A 88 9.33 -3.96 -15.33
CA PRO A 88 8.97 -4.73 -16.50
C PRO A 88 10.14 -5.64 -16.88
N LEU A 89 9.83 -6.89 -17.20
CA LEU A 89 10.79 -7.89 -17.67
C LEU A 89 10.66 -8.05 -19.18
N ASP A 90 11.76 -8.41 -19.85
CA ASP A 90 11.79 -8.66 -21.31
C ASP A 90 10.81 -9.77 -21.75
N SER A 91 10.41 -10.63 -20.81
CA SER A 91 9.41 -11.69 -20.99
C SER A 91 7.96 -11.18 -21.05
N GLY A 92 7.71 -9.88 -20.87
CA GLY A 92 6.36 -9.30 -20.84
C GLY A 92 5.66 -9.40 -19.49
N TYR A 93 6.41 -9.71 -18.43
CA TYR A 93 5.93 -9.77 -17.05
C TYR A 93 6.29 -8.51 -16.26
N LEU A 94 5.52 -8.26 -15.20
CA LEU A 94 5.75 -7.24 -14.19
C LEU A 94 6.13 -7.91 -12.89
N MET A 95 7.25 -7.50 -12.35
CA MET A 95 7.72 -7.91 -11.03
C MET A 95 7.52 -6.77 -10.04
N LEU A 96 6.89 -7.06 -8.90
CA LEU A 96 6.80 -6.13 -7.78
C LEU A 96 8.15 -6.08 -7.05
N ARG A 97 8.73 -4.88 -6.87
CA ARG A 97 10.04 -4.76 -6.23
C ARG A 97 9.99 -5.04 -4.73
N ARG A 98 10.94 -5.82 -4.23
CA ARG A 98 11.10 -6.15 -2.79
C ARG A 98 11.19 -4.93 -1.87
N SER A 99 11.59 -3.76 -2.37
CA SER A 99 11.69 -2.53 -1.58
C SER A 99 10.35 -1.91 -1.20
N VAL A 100 9.24 -2.37 -1.78
CA VAL A 100 7.93 -1.71 -1.62
C VAL A 100 7.01 -2.42 -0.64
N TYR A 101 7.33 -3.65 -0.25
CA TYR A 101 6.62 -4.42 0.76
C TYR A 101 7.58 -5.02 1.79
N ALA A 102 7.11 -5.21 3.01
CA ALA A 102 7.86 -5.78 4.12
C ALA A 102 6.97 -6.72 4.95
N PRO A 103 7.55 -7.68 5.70
CA PRO A 103 6.77 -8.51 6.60
C PRO A 103 6.10 -7.63 7.66
N SER A 104 4.79 -7.84 7.86
CA SER A 104 4.00 -7.10 8.83
C SER A 104 4.55 -7.34 10.21
N GLN A 105 4.93 -6.27 10.90
CA GLN A 105 5.34 -6.40 12.29
C GLN A 105 4.14 -6.76 13.17
N PRO A 106 4.30 -7.61 14.19
CA PRO A 106 3.26 -7.84 15.18
C PRO A 106 2.93 -6.50 15.82
N ARG A 107 1.74 -5.98 15.54
CA ARG A 107 1.24 -4.78 16.21
C ARG A 107 1.07 -5.14 17.69
N LEU A 108 1.97 -4.66 18.54
CA LEU A 108 1.73 -4.69 19.97
C LEU A 108 0.48 -3.82 20.24
N PRO A 109 -0.47 -4.28 21.08
CA PRO A 109 -1.62 -3.48 21.46
C PRO A 109 -1.14 -2.27 22.27
N GLY A 110 -0.84 -1.16 21.59
CA GLY A 110 -0.30 0.07 22.18
C GLY A 110 0.13 1.12 21.14
N ASP A 111 0.60 0.71 19.97
CA ASP A 111 1.01 1.63 18.89
C ASP A 111 -0.17 1.96 17.94
N SER A 112 -1.22 2.56 18.50
CA SER A 112 -2.05 3.44 17.70
C SER A 112 -1.22 4.69 17.46
N ARG A 113 -0.59 4.82 16.28
CA ARG A 113 0.01 6.08 15.83
C ARG A 113 -1.08 7.14 15.91
N VAL A 114 -0.99 7.94 16.96
CA VAL A 114 -1.78 9.13 17.15
C VAL A 114 -1.33 10.05 16.03
N ASP A 115 -2.14 10.16 14.97
CA ASP A 115 -2.11 11.31 14.08
C ASP A 115 -2.50 12.52 14.92
N GLN A 116 -1.54 13.04 15.68
CA GLN A 116 -1.62 14.37 16.25
C GLN A 116 -1.13 15.36 15.20
N VAL A 117 -1.91 16.43 15.10
CA VAL A 117 -1.63 17.70 14.42
C VAL A 117 -2.05 17.74 12.94
N PHE A 118 -3.29 18.16 12.70
CA PHE A 118 -3.58 19.47 12.08
C PHE A 118 -5.06 19.79 12.29
N GLU A 119 -5.44 20.15 13.53
CA GLU A 119 -6.62 20.98 13.75
C GLU A 119 -6.31 22.36 13.19
N SER A 120 -6.75 22.62 11.97
CA SER A 120 -6.85 23.99 11.45
C SER A 120 -8.16 24.58 11.96
N GLU A 121 -8.20 24.97 13.22
CA GLU A 121 -9.24 25.86 13.74
C GLU A 121 -8.95 27.28 13.23
N ASP A 122 -9.30 27.57 11.98
CA ASP A 122 -9.57 28.94 11.55
C ASP A 122 -10.95 29.35 12.09
N GLU A 123 -11.06 29.47 13.42
CA GLU A 123 -12.19 30.09 14.10
C GLU A 123 -11.90 31.58 14.32
N ILE A 124 -12.16 32.38 13.29
CA ILE A 124 -12.45 33.81 13.49
C ILE A 124 -13.90 33.84 13.98
N PRO A 125 -14.25 34.38 15.19
CA PRO A 125 -14.50 35.83 15.23
C PRO A 125 -14.49 36.58 16.60
N ARG A 126 -14.45 37.93 16.46
CA ARG A 126 -15.06 39.00 17.28
C ARG A 126 -14.19 39.78 18.29
N ARG A 127 -13.85 41.00 17.83
CA ARG A 127 -13.80 42.31 18.52
C ARG A 127 -13.98 42.28 20.05
N ARG A 128 -12.93 42.68 20.77
CA ARG A 128 -13.06 43.37 22.05
C ARG A 128 -12.71 44.85 21.87
N PHE A 129 -13.73 45.68 22.06
CA PHE A 129 -13.57 47.07 22.49
C PHE A 129 -12.93 47.06 23.89
N ASN A 130 -11.94 47.92 24.13
CA ASN A 130 -11.85 48.73 25.35
C ASN A 130 -10.78 49.83 25.23
N ASP A 131 -11.11 50.95 25.88
CA ASP A 131 -10.59 52.32 25.85
C ASP A 131 -9.17 52.62 26.37
N ALA A 132 -8.78 53.89 26.11
CA ALA A 132 -7.75 54.75 26.72
C ALA A 132 -6.31 54.58 26.18
N VAL A 133 -5.61 55.62 25.71
CA VAL A 133 -5.46 57.02 26.18
C VAL A 133 -5.39 58.01 25.01
#